data_AF-A0A5N6F506-F1
#
_entry.id   AF-A0A5N6F506-F1
#
_cell.length_a   1.000
_cell.length_b   1.000
_cell.length_c   1.000
_cell.angle_alpha   90.00
_cell.angle_beta   90.00
_cell.angle_gamma   90.00
#
_symmetry.space_group_name_H-M   'P 1'
#
loop_
_entity.id
_entity.type
_entity.pdbx_description
1 polymer ?
#
loop_
_entity_poly.entity_id
_entity_poly.type
_entity_poly.pdbx_seq_one_letter_code
_entity_poly.pdbx_strand_id
1 'polypeptide(L)'
;MPQPKMADKVTSQSSVKERLPNLLLGNNRTKRNALHPINFVGELKQWANFEQDVITEFQNHIWSSKRVLDYKPHGFLPLPSQRNEHVAVGDETGVQGRWQEHVGQVMSSVFLDKGLDLTLGDFRASCSTYSKRPDVACIAHVQHVQSWHDNPPLPAQQVPHDLLFVGELKTPWITEHSLSQGIDNSKSFRHILGQIAQYMKDLNLKYGFMATYNETVFLRQEKDGVTGKWELQYSPVIMHSTSGTSKTASLRQCIWYMARCAEAQRHVTNDTRRQLWVVRLRDEA
;
A
#
# COMPACT_ATOMS: atom_id res chain seq x y z
N MET A 1 -37.86 -13.41 24.97
CA MET A 1 -36.92 -12.28 24.94
C MET A 1 -35.97 -12.46 23.77
N PRO A 2 -35.70 -11.44 22.93
CA PRO A 2 -34.67 -11.57 21.90
C PRO A 2 -33.30 -11.77 22.56
N GLN A 3 -32.53 -12.73 22.06
CA GLN A 3 -31.17 -12.97 22.57
C GLN A 3 -30.29 -11.74 22.32
N PRO A 4 -29.41 -11.36 23.27
CA PRO A 4 -28.48 -10.27 23.06
C PRO A 4 -27.55 -10.59 21.89
N LYS A 5 -27.34 -9.61 21.01
CA LYS A 5 -26.46 -9.74 19.85
C LYS A 5 -25.03 -9.93 20.36
N MET A 6 -24.44 -11.10 20.12
CA MET A 6 -23.09 -11.42 20.58
C MET A 6 -21.98 -11.00 19.60
N ALA A 7 -22.30 -10.85 18.31
CA ALA A 7 -21.33 -10.49 17.29
C ALA A 7 -21.89 -9.59 16.19
N ASP A 8 -21.05 -8.70 15.67
CA ASP A 8 -21.26 -7.89 14.49
C ASP A 8 -20.59 -8.54 13.28
N LYS A 9 -21.30 -8.55 12.15
CA LYS A 9 -20.78 -9.02 10.86
C LYS A 9 -19.78 -8.00 10.31
N VAL A 10 -18.62 -8.48 9.88
CA VAL A 10 -17.63 -7.69 9.14
C VAL A 10 -17.81 -7.99 7.65
N THR A 11 -18.09 -6.94 6.88
CA THR A 11 -18.23 -7.00 5.42
C THR A 11 -17.10 -6.26 4.74
N SER A 12 -16.91 -6.47 3.45
CA SER A 12 -15.94 -5.72 2.64
C SER A 12 -16.13 -4.22 2.76
N GLN A 13 -17.37 -3.74 2.69
CA GLN A 13 -17.66 -2.30 2.80
C GLN A 13 -17.22 -1.72 4.16
N SER A 14 -17.53 -2.43 5.25
CA SER A 14 -17.14 -1.99 6.59
C SER A 14 -15.63 -2.04 6.79
N SER A 15 -14.97 -3.08 6.26
CA SER A 15 -13.53 -3.32 6.42
C SER A 15 -12.72 -2.25 5.70
N VAL A 16 -13.14 -1.90 4.47
CA VAL A 16 -12.46 -0.91 3.63
C VAL A 16 -12.55 0.50 4.22
N LYS A 17 -13.61 0.83 4.98
CA LYS A 17 -13.76 2.15 5.64
C LYS A 17 -13.07 2.25 7.00
N GLU A 18 -12.68 1.13 7.59
CA GLU A 18 -12.16 1.11 8.95
C GLU A 18 -10.72 1.61 9.00
N ARG A 19 -10.43 2.48 9.96
CA ARG A 19 -9.07 2.94 10.28
C ARG A 19 -8.20 1.78 10.80
N LEU A 20 -6.89 1.95 10.74
CA LEU A 20 -5.97 1.01 11.39
C LEU A 20 -5.87 1.31 12.89
N PRO A 21 -5.60 0.28 13.73
CA PRO A 21 -5.24 0.51 15.13
C PRO A 21 -3.86 1.19 15.24
N ASN A 22 -3.61 1.85 16.37
CA ASN A 22 -2.29 2.37 16.68
C ASN A 22 -1.31 1.21 16.90
N LEU A 23 -0.05 1.40 16.50
CA LEU A 23 1.01 0.47 16.87
C LEU A 23 1.20 0.46 18.39
N LEU A 24 1.34 -0.74 18.96
CA LEU A 24 1.88 -0.90 20.29
C LEU A 24 3.41 -0.76 20.20
N LEU A 25 3.94 0.41 20.57
CA LEU A 25 5.36 0.66 20.39
C LEU A 25 6.17 0.18 21.61
N GLY A 26 7.24 -0.58 21.36
CA GLY A 26 8.16 -1.03 22.40
C GLY A 26 9.00 0.10 22.99
N ASN A 27 9.61 -0.16 24.16
CA ASN A 27 10.51 0.77 24.84
C ASN A 27 11.82 0.98 24.08
N ASN A 28 12.31 -0.06 23.40
CA ASN A 28 13.49 -0.01 22.54
C ASN A 28 13.05 0.02 21.08
N ARG A 29 13.68 0.90 20.30
CA ARG A 29 13.37 1.08 18.88
C ARG A 29 14.63 1.30 18.06
N THR A 30 14.56 0.99 16.77
CA THR A 30 15.58 1.40 15.80
C THR A 30 15.81 2.90 15.89
N LYS A 31 17.09 3.30 15.87
CA LYS A 31 17.52 4.71 16.00
C LYS A 31 18.16 5.27 14.74
N ARG A 32 18.44 4.40 13.77
CA ARG A 32 19.13 4.79 12.53
C ARG A 32 18.10 5.02 11.43
N ASN A 33 18.36 6.04 10.62
CA ASN A 33 17.64 6.29 9.39
C ASN A 33 17.89 5.14 8.40
N ALA A 34 16.81 4.58 7.85
CA ALA A 34 16.84 3.46 6.92
C ALA A 34 16.59 3.89 5.46
N LEU A 35 16.47 5.19 5.20
CA LEU A 35 16.38 5.71 3.83
C LEU A 35 17.66 5.38 3.07
N HIS A 36 17.47 4.80 1.89
CA HIS A 36 18.57 4.52 0.99
C HIS A 36 19.16 5.82 0.44
N PRO A 37 20.47 5.87 0.12
CA PRO A 37 21.13 7.05 -0.43
C PRO A 37 20.75 7.29 -1.90
N ILE A 38 19.45 7.48 -2.18
CA ILE A 38 18.85 7.62 -3.49
C ILE A 38 17.92 8.84 -3.44
N ASN A 39 18.03 9.74 -4.41
CA ASN A 39 17.12 10.87 -4.58
C ASN A 39 16.27 10.67 -5.83
N PHE A 40 14.99 11.02 -5.73
CA PHE A 40 14.16 11.29 -6.91
C PHE A 40 14.46 12.69 -7.46
N VAL A 41 14.91 12.76 -8.71
CA VAL A 41 15.32 14.02 -9.38
C VAL A 41 14.41 14.42 -10.54
N GLY A 42 13.41 13.60 -10.88
CA GLY A 42 12.42 13.92 -11.91
C GLY A 42 11.43 15.01 -11.50
N GLU A 43 10.47 15.31 -12.37
CA GLU A 43 9.38 16.23 -12.07
C GLU A 43 8.45 15.63 -11.01
N LEU A 44 8.15 16.41 -9.96
CA LEU A 44 7.30 16.00 -8.84
C LEU A 44 6.07 16.89 -8.81
N LYS A 45 4.87 16.31 -8.87
CA LYS A 45 3.60 17.07 -8.81
C LYS A 45 2.60 16.44 -7.86
N GLN A 46 1.68 17.23 -7.34
CA GLN A 46 0.59 16.68 -6.55
C GLN A 46 -0.42 15.94 -7.45
N TRP A 47 -0.90 14.79 -7.01
CA TRP A 47 -2.01 14.07 -7.62
C TRP A 47 -3.31 14.81 -7.26
N ALA A 48 -3.73 15.71 -8.15
CA ALA A 48 -4.95 16.48 -7.98
C ALA A 48 -6.18 15.58 -7.81
N ASN A 49 -7.09 15.97 -6.93
CA ASN A 49 -8.37 15.30 -6.64
C ASN A 49 -8.28 13.88 -6.08
N PHE A 50 -7.10 13.39 -5.69
CA PHE A 50 -6.92 12.00 -5.25
C PHE A 50 -7.96 11.52 -4.23
N GLU A 51 -8.16 12.24 -3.11
CA GLU A 51 -9.13 11.81 -2.09
C GLU A 51 -10.57 11.80 -2.62
N GLN A 52 -10.93 12.80 -3.43
CA GLN A 52 -12.25 12.85 -4.03
C GLN A 52 -12.47 11.68 -5.00
N ASP A 53 -11.47 11.33 -5.80
CA ASP A 53 -11.52 10.19 -6.71
C ASP A 53 -11.66 8.87 -5.94
N VAL A 54 -10.90 8.70 -4.84
CA VAL A 54 -11.01 7.53 -3.95
C VAL A 54 -12.42 7.41 -3.35
N ILE A 55 -12.96 8.52 -2.83
CA ILE A 55 -14.31 8.56 -2.26
C ILE A 55 -15.35 8.24 -3.33
N THR A 56 -15.19 8.79 -4.54
CA THR A 56 -16.12 8.60 -5.65
C THR A 56 -16.11 7.15 -6.14
N GLU A 57 -14.94 6.55 -6.36
CA GLU A 57 -14.81 5.12 -6.70
C GLU A 57 -15.47 4.25 -5.64
N PHE A 58 -15.21 4.54 -4.35
CA PHE A 58 -15.83 3.79 -3.26
C PHE A 58 -17.36 3.91 -3.25
N GLN A 59 -17.91 5.11 -3.45
CA GLN A 59 -19.36 5.34 -3.44
C GLN A 59 -20.07 4.70 -4.63
N ASN A 60 -19.44 4.73 -5.80
CA ASN A 60 -19.99 4.16 -7.03
C ASN A 60 -19.85 2.64 -7.10
N HIS A 61 -18.96 2.04 -6.30
CA HIS A 61 -18.80 0.60 -6.26
C HIS A 61 -19.99 -0.10 -5.58
N ILE A 62 -20.44 -1.21 -6.18
CA ILE A 62 -21.55 -2.00 -5.65
C ILE A 62 -21.04 -2.93 -4.53
N TRP A 63 -21.21 -2.48 -3.29
CA TRP A 63 -20.72 -3.22 -2.11
C TRP A 63 -21.61 -4.39 -1.66
N SER A 64 -22.79 -4.58 -2.25
CA SER A 64 -23.93 -5.40 -1.77
C SER A 64 -23.71 -6.92 -1.66
N SER A 65 -22.46 -7.39 -1.61
CA SER A 65 -22.16 -8.78 -1.25
C SER A 65 -22.76 -9.12 0.11
N LYS A 66 -23.52 -10.21 0.16
CA LYS A 66 -24.04 -10.79 1.41
C LYS A 66 -22.97 -11.59 2.16
N ARG A 67 -21.76 -11.74 1.61
CA ARG A 67 -20.69 -12.51 2.24
C ARG A 67 -20.18 -11.76 3.45
N VAL A 68 -20.08 -12.50 4.54
CA VAL A 68 -19.44 -12.06 5.78
C VAL A 68 -17.98 -12.47 5.65
N LEU A 69 -17.07 -11.51 5.77
CA LEU A 69 -15.63 -11.79 5.77
C LEU A 69 -15.18 -12.34 7.12
N ASP A 70 -15.76 -11.80 8.19
CA ASP A 70 -15.40 -12.14 9.57
C ASP A 70 -16.51 -11.70 10.55
N TYR A 71 -16.41 -12.09 11.82
CA TYR A 71 -17.29 -11.70 12.90
C TYR A 71 -16.50 -11.03 14.02
N LYS A 72 -17.00 -9.90 14.53
CA LYS A 72 -16.41 -9.22 15.68
C LYS A 72 -17.33 -9.26 16.89
N PRO A 73 -16.82 -9.45 18.12
CA PRO A 73 -17.64 -9.37 19.31
C PRO A 73 -18.40 -8.05 19.34
N HIS A 74 -19.68 -8.11 19.72
CA HIS A 74 -20.50 -6.92 19.86
C HIS A 74 -20.14 -6.19 21.16
N GLY A 75 -19.94 -4.88 21.09
CA GLY A 75 -19.63 -4.05 22.27
C GLY A 75 -18.14 -4.03 22.63
N PHE A 76 -17.85 -4.00 23.94
CA PHE A 76 -16.50 -3.84 24.46
C PHE A 76 -15.65 -5.10 24.26
N LEU A 77 -14.42 -4.92 23.77
CA LEU A 77 -13.45 -6.00 23.65
C LEU A 77 -12.69 -6.17 24.98
N PRO A 78 -12.74 -7.35 25.63
CA PRO A 78 -11.93 -7.59 26.82
C PRO A 78 -10.44 -7.46 26.48
N LEU A 79 -9.61 -7.01 27.42
CA LEU A 79 -8.17 -6.82 27.21
C LEU A 79 -7.46 -7.99 26.49
N PRO A 80 -7.65 -9.27 26.87
CA PRO A 80 -7.00 -10.40 26.20
C PRO A 80 -7.57 -10.74 24.82
N SER A 81 -8.55 -9.99 24.30
CA SER A 81 -9.08 -10.22 22.97
C SER A 81 -7.98 -10.09 21.93
N GLN A 82 -7.87 -11.07 21.04
CA GLN A 82 -6.94 -11.05 19.90
C GLN A 82 -7.23 -9.92 18.91
N ARG A 83 -8.35 -9.19 19.06
CA ARG A 83 -8.67 -7.99 18.28
C ARG A 83 -8.02 -6.72 18.84
N ASN A 84 -7.46 -6.78 20.04
CA ASN A 84 -6.60 -5.72 20.56
C ASN A 84 -5.17 -5.91 20.01
N GLU A 85 -4.42 -4.82 19.89
CA GLU A 85 -3.00 -4.92 19.52
C GLU A 85 -2.20 -5.50 20.68
N HIS A 86 -1.54 -6.63 20.43
CA HIS A 86 -0.70 -7.35 21.41
C HIS A 86 0.76 -7.47 20.95
N VAL A 87 1.08 -7.03 19.72
CA VAL A 87 2.42 -7.15 19.16
C VAL A 87 3.16 -5.82 19.35
N ALA A 88 4.18 -5.85 20.21
CA ALA A 88 5.05 -4.71 20.40
C ALA A 88 5.99 -4.53 19.20
N VAL A 89 6.04 -3.32 18.65
CA VAL A 89 6.84 -2.95 17.47
C VAL A 89 8.02 -2.08 17.86
N GLY A 90 9.21 -2.48 17.44
CA GLY A 90 10.47 -1.76 17.71
C GLY A 90 11.35 -1.52 16.48
N ASP A 91 11.01 -2.09 15.33
CA ASP A 91 11.81 -1.98 14.10
C ASP A 91 10.93 -2.00 12.84
N GLU A 92 11.59 -1.93 11.68
CA GLU A 92 10.93 -1.91 10.38
C GLU A 92 10.20 -3.23 10.08
N THR A 93 10.76 -4.38 10.50
CA THR A 93 10.13 -5.69 10.32
C THR A 93 8.81 -5.79 11.10
N GLY A 94 8.78 -5.30 12.34
CA GLY A 94 7.53 -5.22 13.12
C GLY A 94 6.49 -4.31 12.45
N VAL A 95 6.92 -3.17 11.89
CA VAL A 95 6.05 -2.26 11.13
C VAL A 95 5.47 -2.96 9.90
N GLN A 96 6.30 -3.63 9.11
CA GLN A 96 5.87 -4.40 7.94
C GLN A 96 4.86 -5.49 8.34
N GLY A 97 5.15 -6.26 9.39
CA GLY A 97 4.24 -7.30 9.87
C GLY A 97 2.88 -6.78 10.34
N ARG A 98 2.81 -5.58 10.96
CA ARG A 98 1.53 -4.95 11.34
C ARG A 98 0.80 -4.37 10.15
N TRP A 99 1.52 -3.79 9.19
CA TRP A 99 0.91 -3.31 7.97
C TRP A 99 0.30 -4.47 7.16
N GLN A 100 1.00 -5.60 7.04
CA GLN A 100 0.47 -6.79 6.35
C GLN A 100 -0.76 -7.37 7.07
N GLU A 101 -0.78 -7.41 8.40
CA GLU A 101 -1.98 -7.88 9.12
C GLU A 101 -3.17 -6.91 8.94
N HIS A 102 -2.94 -5.61 9.12
CA HIS A 102 -4.04 -4.65 9.15
C HIS A 102 -4.48 -4.16 7.77
N VAL A 103 -3.64 -4.30 6.75
CA VAL A 103 -3.93 -3.89 5.37
C VAL A 103 -3.85 -5.07 4.43
N GLY A 104 -2.72 -5.76 4.36
CA GLY A 104 -2.47 -6.84 3.40
C GLY A 104 -3.53 -7.95 3.44
N GLN A 105 -3.71 -8.58 4.60
CA GLN A 105 -4.69 -9.64 4.85
C GLN A 105 -6.12 -9.17 4.58
N VAL A 106 -6.49 -8.01 5.15
CA VAL A 106 -7.85 -7.47 5.04
C VAL A 106 -8.17 -7.14 3.59
N MET A 107 -7.30 -6.42 2.89
CA MET A 107 -7.55 -5.98 1.53
C MET A 107 -7.51 -7.16 0.54
N SER A 108 -6.64 -8.14 0.74
CA SER A 108 -6.66 -9.37 -0.08
C SER A 108 -8.00 -10.13 0.06
N SER A 109 -8.57 -10.20 1.26
CA SER A 109 -9.90 -10.80 1.46
C SER A 109 -11.02 -9.98 0.80
N VAL A 110 -10.91 -8.65 0.83
CA VAL A 110 -11.84 -7.74 0.15
C VAL A 110 -11.77 -7.91 -1.36
N PHE A 111 -10.57 -7.94 -1.93
CA PHE A 111 -10.36 -8.16 -3.37
C PHE A 111 -11.03 -9.46 -3.80
N LEU A 112 -10.77 -10.56 -3.08
CA LEU A 112 -11.39 -11.85 -3.36
C LEU A 112 -12.92 -11.82 -3.29
N ASP A 113 -13.52 -11.20 -2.27
CA ASP A 113 -14.99 -11.04 -2.18
C ASP A 113 -15.56 -10.21 -3.34
N LYS A 114 -14.79 -9.25 -3.85
CA LYS A 114 -15.18 -8.39 -4.98
C LYS A 114 -14.77 -8.93 -6.34
N GLY A 115 -14.30 -10.18 -6.39
CA GLY A 115 -13.94 -10.85 -7.64
C GLY A 115 -12.67 -10.30 -8.29
N LEU A 116 -11.85 -9.57 -7.54
CA LEU A 116 -10.51 -9.18 -7.95
C LEU A 116 -9.54 -10.25 -7.46
N ASP A 117 -8.92 -10.96 -8.39
CA ASP A 117 -7.96 -12.03 -8.07
C ASP A 117 -6.58 -11.45 -7.73
N LEU A 118 -6.55 -10.68 -6.65
CA LEU A 118 -5.41 -9.89 -6.20
C LEU A 118 -5.01 -10.25 -4.78
N THR A 119 -3.71 -10.28 -4.50
CA THR A 119 -3.18 -10.48 -3.15
C THR A 119 -2.07 -9.48 -2.87
N LEU A 120 -2.11 -8.91 -1.66
CA LEU A 120 -1.02 -8.14 -1.09
C LEU A 120 -0.12 -9.06 -0.28
N GLY A 121 1.19 -8.91 -0.47
CA GLY A 121 2.16 -9.67 0.28
C GLY A 121 3.57 -9.12 0.10
N ASP A 122 4.55 -9.90 0.55
CA ASP A 122 5.96 -9.56 0.38
C ASP A 122 6.31 -9.58 -1.11
N PHE A 123 7.13 -8.62 -1.56
CA PHE A 123 7.54 -8.58 -2.97
C PHE A 123 8.22 -9.88 -3.43
N ARG A 124 8.97 -10.53 -2.53
CA ARG A 124 9.64 -11.81 -2.82
C ARG A 124 8.68 -12.96 -3.14
N ALA A 125 7.42 -12.87 -2.73
CA ALA A 125 6.40 -13.84 -3.09
C ALA A 125 5.93 -13.67 -4.55
N SER A 126 6.28 -12.57 -5.22
CA SER A 126 6.02 -12.39 -6.65
C SER A 126 6.99 -13.21 -7.51
N CYS A 127 6.58 -13.58 -8.72
CA CYS A 127 7.44 -14.24 -9.72
C CYS A 127 8.48 -13.30 -10.38
N SER A 128 8.80 -12.17 -9.75
CA SER A 128 9.72 -11.18 -10.31
C SER A 128 11.19 -11.62 -10.17
N THR A 129 11.94 -11.57 -11.26
CA THR A 129 13.41 -11.77 -11.26
C THR A 129 14.19 -10.52 -10.83
N TYR A 130 13.48 -9.46 -10.44
CA TYR A 130 14.09 -8.21 -10.00
C TYR A 130 14.88 -8.38 -8.70
N SER A 131 16.12 -7.90 -8.69
CA SER A 131 17.07 -8.16 -7.59
C SER A 131 16.86 -7.31 -6.35
N LYS A 132 16.20 -6.15 -6.48
CA LYS A 132 15.86 -5.30 -5.33
C LYS A 132 14.54 -5.75 -4.72
N ARG A 133 14.26 -5.23 -3.53
CA ARG A 133 13.21 -5.75 -2.66
C ARG A 133 12.36 -4.59 -2.15
N PRO A 134 11.33 -4.16 -2.90
CA PRO A 134 10.20 -3.48 -2.29
C PRO A 134 9.68 -4.30 -1.11
N ASP A 135 9.13 -3.64 -0.10
CA ASP A 135 8.59 -4.33 1.07
C ASP A 135 7.26 -5.02 0.76
N VAL A 136 6.41 -4.38 -0.06
CA VAL A 136 5.08 -4.86 -0.40
C VAL A 136 4.90 -4.96 -1.91
N ALA A 137 4.16 -5.97 -2.36
CA ALA A 137 3.63 -6.08 -3.71
C ALA A 137 2.13 -6.39 -3.69
N CYS A 138 1.39 -5.80 -4.64
CA CYS A 138 0.10 -6.31 -5.07
C CYS A 138 0.30 -7.16 -6.31
N ILE A 139 -0.14 -8.42 -6.24
CA ILE A 139 0.09 -9.45 -7.24
C ILE A 139 -1.27 -9.92 -7.76
N ALA A 140 -1.44 -9.99 -9.08
CA ALA A 140 -2.56 -10.69 -9.71
C ALA A 140 -2.26 -12.19 -9.82
N HIS A 141 -3.26 -13.04 -9.59
CA HIS A 141 -3.11 -14.46 -9.88
C HIS A 141 -3.57 -14.73 -11.32
N VAL A 142 -2.64 -14.87 -12.25
CA VAL A 142 -2.94 -15.58 -13.50
C VAL A 142 -2.87 -17.07 -13.18
N GLN A 143 -4.03 -17.61 -12.78
CA GLN A 143 -4.41 -19.02 -12.59
C GLN A 143 -4.83 -19.35 -11.16
N HIS A 144 -6.15 -19.43 -11.02
CA HIS A 144 -6.87 -20.29 -10.09
C HIS A 144 -5.98 -21.20 -9.26
N VAL A 145 -5.96 -20.94 -7.95
CA VAL A 145 -5.79 -21.98 -6.94
C VAL A 145 -6.99 -22.92 -7.05
N GLN A 146 -6.98 -23.75 -8.10
CA GLN A 146 -7.90 -24.85 -8.24
C GLN A 146 -7.38 -25.95 -7.33
N SER A 147 -7.95 -25.97 -6.12
CA SER A 147 -7.70 -26.89 -5.02
C SER A 147 -6.34 -26.72 -4.33
N TRP A 148 -6.39 -26.50 -3.02
CA TRP A 148 -5.25 -26.72 -2.12
C TRP A 148 -4.86 -28.21 -1.99
N HIS A 149 -5.36 -29.10 -2.86
CA HIS A 149 -5.16 -30.55 -2.70
C HIS A 149 -4.77 -31.33 -3.97
N ASP A 150 -5.11 -30.94 -5.21
CA ASP A 150 -5.07 -31.92 -6.32
C ASP A 150 -4.34 -31.53 -7.62
N ASN A 151 -3.52 -30.46 -7.67
CA ASN A 151 -2.72 -30.19 -8.87
C ASN A 151 -1.26 -29.81 -8.57
N PRO A 152 -0.27 -30.44 -9.24
CA PRO A 152 1.13 -30.05 -9.11
C PRO A 152 1.36 -28.65 -9.70
N PRO A 153 2.28 -27.86 -9.13
CA PRO A 153 2.62 -26.55 -9.66
C PRO A 153 3.14 -26.68 -11.10
N LEU A 154 2.65 -25.82 -11.99
CA LEU A 154 3.19 -25.69 -13.34
C LEU A 154 4.68 -25.29 -13.27
N PRO A 155 5.49 -25.71 -14.25
CA PRO A 155 6.91 -25.37 -14.28
C PRO A 155 7.10 -23.85 -14.25
N ALA A 156 7.93 -23.39 -13.32
CA ALA A 156 8.31 -22.00 -13.12
C ALA A 156 9.13 -21.48 -14.30
N GLN A 157 8.47 -21.14 -15.40
CA GLN A 157 9.09 -20.39 -16.50
C GLN A 157 8.02 -19.56 -17.22
N GLN A 158 8.18 -18.24 -17.11
CA GLN A 158 7.46 -17.18 -17.83
C GLN A 158 6.02 -16.88 -17.37
N VAL A 159 5.78 -16.70 -16.06
CA VAL A 159 4.59 -15.95 -15.65
C VAL A 159 4.89 -14.45 -15.81
N PRO A 160 4.23 -13.72 -16.74
CA PRO A 160 4.54 -12.32 -17.02
C PRO A 160 4.01 -11.42 -15.89
N HIS A 161 4.84 -10.49 -15.43
CA HIS A 161 4.47 -9.20 -14.79
C HIS A 161 3.10 -9.11 -14.08
N ASP A 162 2.84 -10.00 -13.13
CA ASP A 162 1.64 -10.01 -12.28
C ASP A 162 1.66 -8.91 -11.21
N LEU A 163 2.62 -8.00 -11.26
CA LEU A 163 2.74 -6.89 -10.32
C LEU A 163 1.83 -5.74 -10.74
N LEU A 164 0.93 -5.32 -9.84
CA LEU A 164 0.05 -4.17 -10.06
C LEU A 164 0.67 -2.88 -9.53
N PHE A 165 1.19 -2.95 -8.30
CA PHE A 165 1.87 -1.85 -7.63
C PHE A 165 2.77 -2.41 -6.51
N VAL A 166 3.70 -1.57 -6.05
CA VAL A 166 4.64 -1.90 -4.96
C VAL A 166 4.59 -0.86 -3.86
N GLY A 167 4.98 -1.26 -2.65
CA GLY A 167 5.06 -0.40 -1.47
C GLY A 167 6.42 -0.45 -0.81
N GLU A 168 6.83 0.68 -0.24
CA GLU A 168 7.99 0.80 0.63
C GLU A 168 7.54 1.26 2.02
N LEU A 169 8.08 0.64 3.06
CA LEU A 169 7.76 0.94 4.45
C LEU A 169 8.97 1.41 5.22
N LYS A 170 8.72 2.36 6.12
CA LYS A 170 9.70 2.86 7.08
C LYS A 170 9.08 2.96 8.47
N THR A 171 9.93 3.12 9.48
CA THR A 171 9.46 3.26 10.86
C THR A 171 8.94 4.68 11.14
N PRO A 172 7.82 4.87 11.88
CA PRO A 172 7.20 6.19 12.09
C PRO A 172 7.92 7.09 13.10
N TRP A 173 8.83 6.56 13.91
CA TRP A 173 9.48 7.32 14.99
C TRP A 173 10.84 7.94 14.60
N ILE A 174 11.30 7.74 13.36
CA ILE A 174 12.48 8.41 12.83
C ILE A 174 12.00 9.63 12.06
N THR A 175 12.48 10.82 12.46
CA THR A 175 12.01 12.10 11.92
C THR A 175 12.18 12.20 10.40
N GLU A 176 13.30 11.70 9.87
CA GLU A 176 13.60 11.69 8.44
C GLU A 176 12.63 10.85 7.61
N HIS A 177 11.87 9.95 8.23
CA HIS A 177 10.87 9.15 7.53
C HIS A 177 9.51 9.85 7.42
N SER A 178 9.29 10.97 8.13
CA SER A 178 8.00 11.67 8.15
C SER A 178 7.63 12.20 6.77
N LEU A 179 6.48 11.74 6.25
CA LEU A 179 5.98 12.13 4.94
C LEU A 179 5.40 13.54 4.99
N SER A 180 4.71 13.90 6.07
CA SER A 180 4.16 15.25 6.28
C SER A 180 5.28 16.30 6.33
N GLN A 181 6.30 16.11 7.16
CA GLN A 181 7.46 17.00 7.21
C GLN A 181 8.27 16.97 5.90
N GLY A 182 8.32 15.80 5.26
CA GLY A 182 8.93 15.62 3.96
C GLY A 182 8.32 16.55 2.91
N ILE A 183 7.00 16.52 2.74
CA ILE A 183 6.29 17.32 1.72
C ILE A 183 6.61 18.82 1.81
N ASP A 184 6.73 19.35 3.03
CA ASP A 184 7.08 20.76 3.26
C ASP A 184 8.54 21.09 2.89
N ASN A 185 9.40 20.07 2.74
CA ASN A 185 10.79 20.18 2.31
C ASN A 185 11.07 19.30 1.08
N SER A 186 10.99 19.90 -0.10
CA SER A 186 11.19 19.23 -1.40
C SER A 186 12.44 18.33 -1.47
N LYS A 187 13.58 18.74 -0.89
CA LYS A 187 14.80 17.92 -0.88
C LYS A 187 14.63 16.66 -0.03
N SER A 188 14.06 16.82 1.18
CA SER A 188 13.77 15.70 2.07
C SER A 188 12.77 14.73 1.44
N PHE A 189 11.67 15.24 0.88
CA PHE A 189 10.66 14.40 0.25
C PHE A 189 11.20 13.59 -0.93
N ARG A 190 12.01 14.22 -1.77
CA ARG A 190 12.67 13.55 -2.89
C ARG A 190 13.61 12.44 -2.45
N HIS A 191 14.25 12.59 -1.28
CA HIS A 191 15.06 11.54 -0.69
C HIS A 191 14.19 10.37 -0.18
N ILE A 192 13.12 10.67 0.54
CA ILE A 192 12.11 9.69 1.00
C ILE A 192 11.56 8.87 -0.17
N LEU A 193 11.22 9.53 -1.29
CA LEU A 193 10.62 8.88 -2.46
C LEU A 193 11.63 8.18 -3.38
N GLY A 194 12.94 8.40 -3.21
CA GLY A 194 13.95 7.97 -4.19
C GLY A 194 13.96 6.46 -4.42
N GLN A 195 13.80 5.67 -3.35
CA GLN A 195 13.78 4.21 -3.43
C GLN A 195 12.52 3.67 -4.13
N ILE A 196 11.33 4.11 -3.70
CA ILE A 196 10.07 3.67 -4.31
C ILE A 196 9.96 4.14 -5.78
N ALA A 197 10.40 5.36 -6.09
CA ALA A 197 10.42 5.87 -7.48
C ALA A 197 11.36 5.05 -8.37
N GLN A 198 12.48 4.55 -7.81
CA GLN A 198 13.38 3.64 -8.51
C GLN A 198 12.72 2.29 -8.80
N TYR A 199 11.99 1.72 -7.84
CA TYR A 199 11.27 0.46 -8.03
C TYR A 199 10.18 0.59 -9.08
N MET A 200 9.34 1.63 -8.99
CA MET A 200 8.29 1.90 -9.97
C MET A 200 8.86 2.03 -11.39
N LYS A 201 10.01 2.71 -11.55
CA LYS A 201 10.68 2.82 -12.85
C LYS A 201 11.26 1.49 -13.34
N ASP A 202 12.05 0.82 -12.50
CA ASP A 202 12.74 -0.41 -12.91
C ASP A 202 11.76 -1.55 -13.23
N LEU A 203 10.58 -1.58 -12.59
CA LEU A 203 9.53 -2.56 -12.80
C LEU A 203 8.46 -2.12 -13.81
N ASN A 204 8.60 -0.93 -14.42
CA ASN A 204 7.59 -0.33 -15.29
C ASN A 204 6.18 -0.27 -14.67
N LEU A 205 6.09 -0.01 -13.36
CA LEU A 205 4.83 0.07 -12.63
C LEU A 205 4.33 1.50 -12.58
N LYS A 206 3.08 1.71 -12.99
CA LYS A 206 2.43 3.03 -12.92
C LYS A 206 2.25 3.48 -11.48
N TYR A 207 1.98 2.55 -10.57
CA TYR A 207 1.51 2.85 -9.22
C TYR A 207 2.44 2.32 -8.14
N GLY A 208 2.48 3.01 -7.01
CA GLY A 208 3.19 2.59 -5.81
C GLY A 208 2.80 3.42 -4.59
N PHE A 209 3.38 3.14 -3.43
CA PHE A 209 3.18 3.94 -2.22
C PHE A 209 4.39 3.92 -1.30
N MET A 210 4.50 4.96 -0.47
CA MET A 210 5.46 5.07 0.62
C MET A 210 4.68 5.19 1.94
N ALA A 211 5.01 4.37 2.93
CA ALA A 211 4.30 4.37 4.20
C ALA A 211 5.25 4.33 5.41
N THR A 212 4.84 4.97 6.50
CA THR A 212 5.49 4.84 7.82
C THR A 212 4.65 4.04 8.82
N TYR A 213 3.67 3.29 8.33
CA TYR A 213 2.46 2.87 9.05
C TYR A 213 1.55 4.04 9.39
N ASN A 214 2.02 5.04 10.14
CA ASN A 214 1.22 6.18 10.60
C ASN A 214 0.74 7.05 9.44
N GLU A 215 1.62 7.26 8.46
CA GLU A 215 1.40 8.11 7.30
C GLU A 215 1.58 7.27 6.03
N THR A 216 0.79 7.52 5.00
CA THR A 216 0.98 6.93 3.67
C THR A 216 0.77 7.97 2.59
N VAL A 217 1.64 7.96 1.58
CA VAL A 217 1.47 8.70 0.33
C VAL A 217 1.43 7.70 -0.82
N PHE A 218 0.43 7.85 -1.67
CA PHE A 218 0.25 7.08 -2.90
C PHE A 218 0.89 7.82 -4.07
N LEU A 219 1.45 7.04 -5.00
CA LEU A 219 2.24 7.56 -6.10
C LEU A 219 1.70 7.03 -7.42
N ARG A 220 1.76 7.87 -8.47
CA ARG A 220 1.63 7.43 -9.85
C ARG A 220 2.67 8.05 -10.77
N GLN A 221 3.15 7.28 -11.75
CA GLN A 221 3.90 7.80 -12.88
C GLN A 221 2.92 8.24 -13.96
N GLU A 222 2.95 9.51 -14.34
CA GLU A 222 2.04 10.07 -15.34
C GLU A 222 2.84 10.92 -16.35
N LYS A 223 2.38 10.94 -17.60
CA LYS A 223 2.95 11.82 -18.62
C LYS A 223 2.15 13.11 -18.65
N ASP A 224 2.81 14.24 -18.45
CA ASP A 224 2.17 15.55 -18.51
C ASP A 224 1.64 15.80 -19.92
N GLY A 225 0.34 16.06 -20.04
CA GLY A 225 -0.33 16.19 -21.33
C GLY A 225 0.09 17.43 -22.14
N VAL A 226 0.74 18.41 -21.51
CA VAL A 226 1.16 19.67 -22.16
C VAL A 226 2.61 19.60 -22.59
N THR A 227 3.50 19.24 -21.66
CA THR A 227 4.95 19.20 -21.87
C THR A 227 5.45 17.87 -22.39
N GLY A 228 4.66 16.80 -22.27
CA GLY A 228 5.05 15.44 -22.63
C GLY A 228 6.12 14.83 -21.71
N LYS A 229 6.49 15.49 -20.61
CA LYS A 229 7.47 14.97 -19.65
C LYS A 229 6.82 13.97 -18.69
N TRP A 230 7.59 13.00 -18.22
CA TRP A 230 7.14 12.12 -17.14
C TRP A 230 7.27 12.79 -15.79
N GLU A 231 6.28 12.53 -14.95
CA GLU A 231 6.17 13.07 -13.61
C GLU A 231 5.89 11.95 -12.61
N LEU A 232 6.41 12.08 -11.41
CA LEU A 232 5.93 11.33 -10.27
C LEU A 232 4.89 12.19 -9.57
N GLN A 233 3.64 11.74 -9.58
CA GLN A 233 2.55 12.39 -8.89
C GLN A 233 2.32 11.75 -7.53
N TYR A 234 2.02 12.55 -6.50
CA TYR A 234 1.84 12.07 -5.13
C TYR A 234 0.53 12.54 -4.49
N SER A 235 -0.14 11.66 -3.74
CA SER A 235 -1.35 12.00 -2.99
C SER A 235 -1.04 12.90 -1.79
N PRO A 236 -2.07 13.55 -1.18
CA PRO A 236 -1.96 13.99 0.21
C PRO A 236 -1.56 12.85 1.15
N VAL A 237 -1.07 13.19 2.35
CA VAL A 237 -0.78 12.20 3.40
C VAL A 237 -2.09 11.62 3.92
N ILE A 238 -2.19 10.30 3.85
CA ILE A 238 -3.30 9.53 4.43
C ILE A 238 -2.85 8.98 5.78
N MET A 239 -3.53 9.38 6.84
CA MET A 239 -3.25 8.90 8.19
C MET A 239 -3.86 7.52 8.43
N HIS A 240 -3.13 6.62 9.12
CA HIS A 240 -3.62 5.29 9.46
C HIS A 240 -4.91 5.33 10.30
N SER A 241 -5.04 6.36 11.13
CA SER A 241 -6.15 6.55 12.05
C SER A 241 -7.40 7.14 11.40
N THR A 242 -7.36 7.50 10.12
CA THR A 242 -8.50 8.08 9.39
C THR A 242 -9.47 6.99 8.97
N SER A 243 -10.72 7.13 9.40
CA SER A 243 -11.84 6.31 8.92
C SER A 243 -12.45 6.90 7.64
N GLY A 244 -13.01 6.03 6.81
CA GLY A 244 -13.69 6.39 5.59
C GLY A 244 -15.03 7.05 5.86
N THR A 245 -15.22 8.25 5.33
CA THR A 245 -16.48 9.01 5.41
C THR A 245 -16.87 9.51 4.02
N SER A 246 -17.89 10.38 3.91
CA SER A 246 -18.18 11.10 2.67
C SER A 246 -17.19 12.22 2.37
N LYS A 247 -16.30 12.56 3.32
CA LYS A 247 -15.35 13.67 3.20
C LYS A 247 -13.89 13.25 3.32
N THR A 248 -13.63 12.05 3.82
CA THR A 248 -12.28 11.55 4.12
C THR A 248 -12.12 10.14 3.58
N ALA A 249 -10.96 9.86 2.99
CA ALA A 249 -10.58 8.52 2.59
C ALA A 249 -9.77 7.84 3.71
N SER A 250 -10.12 6.61 4.05
CA SER A 250 -9.26 5.73 4.86
C SER A 250 -8.15 5.12 4.00
N LEU A 251 -7.07 4.67 4.64
CA LEU A 251 -5.97 3.99 3.96
C LEU A 251 -6.44 2.80 3.11
N ARG A 252 -7.36 2.00 3.65
CA ARG A 252 -7.90 0.82 2.96
C ARG A 252 -8.76 1.19 1.74
N GLN A 253 -9.50 2.30 1.78
CA GLN A 253 -10.16 2.85 0.59
C GLN A 253 -9.16 3.27 -0.49
N CYS A 254 -8.05 3.91 -0.08
CA CYS A 254 -7.01 4.28 -1.03
C CYS A 254 -6.35 3.03 -1.66
N ILE A 255 -6.10 1.98 -0.88
CA ILE A 255 -5.58 0.70 -1.40
C ILE A 255 -6.56 0.05 -2.39
N TRP A 256 -7.86 0.08 -2.08
CA TRP A 256 -8.90 -0.36 -3.02
C TRP A 256 -8.84 0.43 -4.34
N TYR A 257 -8.83 1.76 -4.25
CA TYR A 257 -8.75 2.62 -5.42
C TYR A 257 -7.48 2.36 -6.26
N MET A 258 -6.32 2.21 -5.62
CA MET A 258 -5.06 1.88 -6.29
C MET A 258 -5.13 0.56 -7.04
N ALA A 259 -5.75 -0.48 -6.46
CA ALA A 259 -5.95 -1.75 -7.13
C ALA A 259 -6.83 -1.60 -8.38
N ARG A 260 -7.93 -0.85 -8.29
CA ARG A 260 -8.81 -0.57 -9.43
C ARG A 260 -8.11 0.21 -10.53
N CYS A 261 -7.32 1.22 -10.18
CA CYS A 261 -6.50 1.96 -11.14
C CYS A 261 -5.44 1.06 -11.81
N ALA A 262 -4.77 0.19 -11.05
CA ALA A 262 -3.74 -0.69 -11.57
C ALA A 262 -4.31 -1.82 -12.44
N GLU A 263 -5.51 -2.33 -12.15
CA GLU A 263 -6.20 -3.24 -13.07
C GLU A 263 -6.46 -2.60 -14.43
N ALA A 264 -6.84 -1.31 -14.44
CA ALA A 264 -7.03 -0.56 -15.68
C ALA A 264 -5.70 -0.28 -16.40
N GLN A 265 -4.65 0.11 -15.67
CA GLN A 265 -3.35 0.44 -16.24
C GLN A 265 -2.18 0.29 -15.25
N ARG A 266 -1.72 -0.94 -15.02
CA ARG A 266 -0.58 -1.21 -14.12
C ARG A 266 0.78 -0.82 -14.70
N HIS A 267 0.95 -0.82 -16.02
CA HIS A 267 2.24 -0.57 -16.66
C HIS A 267 2.31 0.76 -17.41
N VAL A 268 3.49 1.37 -17.35
CA VAL A 268 3.86 2.55 -18.13
C VAL A 268 5.29 2.42 -18.65
N THR A 269 5.51 2.93 -19.86
CA THR A 269 6.84 3.01 -20.47
C THR A 269 7.44 4.39 -20.22
N ASN A 270 7.97 4.61 -19.01
CA ASN A 270 8.68 5.85 -18.69
C ASN A 270 10.07 5.85 -19.35
N ASP A 271 10.18 6.56 -20.48
CA ASP A 271 11.36 6.71 -21.33
C ASP A 271 12.38 7.73 -20.79
N THR A 272 12.11 8.38 -19.67
CA THR A 272 13.08 9.26 -18.99
C THR A 272 14.35 8.48 -18.67
N ARG A 273 15.54 8.99 -19.02
CA ARG A 273 16.81 8.33 -18.66
C ARG A 273 16.89 8.13 -17.15
N ARG A 274 17.42 6.99 -16.70
CA ARG A 274 17.47 6.63 -15.27
C ARG A 274 18.07 7.74 -14.39
N GLN A 275 19.19 8.33 -14.81
CA GLN A 275 19.88 9.43 -14.10
C GLN A 275 19.08 10.74 -14.01
N LEU A 276 18.06 10.91 -14.85
CA LEU A 276 17.12 12.04 -14.82
C LEU A 276 15.85 11.70 -14.02
N TRP A 277 15.76 10.49 -13.48
CA TRP A 277 14.65 10.03 -12.65
C TRP A 277 15.08 9.81 -11.21
N VAL A 278 16.17 9.06 -11.01
CA VAL A 278 16.75 8.76 -9.71
C VAL A 278 18.28 8.77 -9.78
N VAL A 279 18.91 9.33 -8.75
CA VAL A 279 20.38 9.38 -8.60
C VAL A 279 20.78 8.79 -7.25
N ARG A 280 21.96 8.17 -7.16
CA ARG A 280 22.53 7.80 -5.87
C ARG A 280 23.36 8.96 -5.34
N LEU A 281 23.24 9.26 -4.05
CA LEU A 281 23.97 10.36 -3.41
C LEU A 281 25.50 10.21 -3.44
N ARG A 282 26.03 9.02 -3.78
CA ARG A 282 27.48 8.81 -3.93
C ARG A 282 28.01 9.20 -5.32
N ASP A 283 27.13 9.50 -6.26
CA ASP A 283 27.48 9.86 -7.65
C ASP A 283 27.46 11.40 -7.86
N GLU A 284 27.35 12.20 -6.80
CA GLU A 284 27.38 13.68 -6.81
C GLU A 284 28.77 14.27 -6.47
N ALA A 285 29.84 13.47 -6.57
CA ALA A 285 31.23 13.89 -6.35
C ALA A 285 32.00 14.09 -7.65
#